data_AF-A0A938H5B2-F1
#
_entry.id   AF-A0A938H5B2-F1
#
_cell.length_a   1.000
_cell.length_b   1.000
_cell.length_c   1.000
_cell.angle_alpha   90.00
_cell.angle_beta   90.00
_cell.angle_gamma   90.00
#
_symmetry.space_group_name_H-M   'P 1'
#
loop_
_entity.id
_entity.type
_entity.pdbx_description
1 polymer ?
#
loop_
_entity_poly.entity_id
_entity_poly.type
_entity_poly.pdbx_seq_one_letter_code
_entity_poly.pdbx_strand_id
1 'polypeptide(L)'
;MATRLCRPTAFARRSTNQIAGCDRFHVRRRNPHQEDFCQALGYPSSRKYQQEGGPSLRECFEMIRDWSTTPVLDIRRMLDAVIFAAVTGNADAHGKNHSFLYARNTRRMAPLYDQVCTLAWPELSTTL
;
A
#
# COMPACT_ATOMS: atom_id res chain seq x y z
N MET A 1 53.17 9.93 -31.76
CA MET A 1 53.17 9.65 -30.31
C MET A 1 53.41 8.15 -30.11
N ALA A 2 54.62 7.80 -29.64
CA ALA A 2 54.98 6.47 -29.14
C ALA A 2 54.29 6.25 -27.76
N THR A 3 54.19 5.08 -27.12
CA THR A 3 55.18 3.99 -26.97
C THR A 3 54.54 2.79 -26.22
N ARG A 4 54.92 1.57 -26.63
CA ARG A 4 55.25 0.34 -25.87
C ARG A 4 54.54 -0.06 -24.55
N LEU A 5 53.98 -1.28 -24.59
CA LEU A 5 54.25 -2.48 -23.75
C LEU A 5 54.47 -2.32 -22.23
N CYS A 6 53.66 -3.05 -21.44
CA CYS A 6 54.16 -3.91 -20.34
C CYS A 6 53.09 -4.95 -19.92
N ARG A 7 53.42 -6.25 -19.98
CA ARG A 7 52.79 -7.34 -19.19
C ARG A 7 53.53 -7.40 -17.84
N PRO A 8 52.89 -7.75 -16.70
CA PRO A 8 52.83 -9.15 -16.25
C PRO A 8 51.56 -9.42 -15.39
N THR A 9 51.20 -10.56 -14.80
CA THR A 9 51.88 -11.82 -14.42
C THR A 9 50.76 -12.84 -14.13
N ALA A 10 50.99 -14.13 -14.42
CA ALA A 10 50.21 -15.22 -13.87
C ALA A 10 50.88 -15.74 -12.59
N PHE A 11 50.19 -15.74 -11.45
CA PHE A 11 50.40 -16.59 -10.25
C PHE A 11 49.34 -16.17 -9.21
N ALA A 12 48.56 -17.00 -8.51
CA ALA A 12 48.73 -18.40 -8.16
C ALA A 12 47.37 -19.11 -8.15
N ARG A 13 47.39 -20.41 -8.50
CA ARG A 13 46.37 -21.36 -8.09
C ARG A 13 46.38 -21.44 -6.55
N ARG A 14 45.24 -21.21 -5.91
CA ARG A 14 44.86 -21.97 -4.72
C ARG A 14 43.48 -22.55 -4.95
N SER A 15 43.49 -23.84 -5.27
CA SER A 15 42.34 -24.71 -5.08
C SER A 15 41.99 -24.72 -3.60
N THR A 16 40.76 -24.37 -3.24
CA THR A 16 40.03 -25.02 -2.16
C THR A 16 38.55 -24.73 -2.30
N ASN A 17 37.82 -25.83 -2.52
CA ASN A 17 36.42 -26.06 -2.19
C ASN A 17 35.37 -25.14 -2.83
N GLN A 18 34.95 -25.60 -4.01
CA GLN A 18 33.59 -25.55 -4.49
C GLN A 18 32.61 -25.88 -3.35
N ILE A 19 31.99 -24.86 -2.76
CA ILE A 19 30.73 -25.01 -2.04
C ILE A 19 29.68 -24.44 -2.97
N ALA A 20 28.85 -25.32 -3.54
CA ALA A 20 27.65 -24.93 -4.25
C ALA A 20 26.73 -24.19 -3.26
N GLY A 21 26.76 -22.86 -3.30
CA GLY A 21 26.02 -22.00 -2.39
C GLY A 21 25.00 -21.17 -3.15
N CYS A 22 23.78 -21.70 -3.24
CA CYS A 22 22.50 -21.02 -3.50
C CYS A 22 22.63 -19.63 -4.12
N ASP A 23 22.41 -19.52 -5.44
CA ASP A 23 22.19 -18.25 -6.13
C ASP A 23 21.07 -17.50 -5.41
N ARG A 24 21.45 -16.55 -4.55
CA ARG A 24 20.50 -15.66 -3.88
C ARG A 24 19.95 -14.75 -4.97
N PHE A 25 18.89 -15.19 -5.63
CA PHE A 25 18.03 -14.37 -6.47
C PHE A 25 17.67 -13.12 -5.65
N HIS A 26 18.40 -12.03 -5.87
CA HIS A 26 18.01 -10.73 -5.38
C HIS A 26 16.82 -10.29 -6.21
N VAL A 27 15.64 -10.82 -5.89
CA VAL A 27 14.38 -10.24 -6.32
C VAL A 27 14.35 -8.85 -5.70
N ARG A 28 14.68 -7.83 -6.48
CA ARG A 28 14.44 -6.43 -6.10
C ARG A 28 12.94 -6.28 -5.86
N ARG A 29 12.50 -6.45 -4.62
CA ARG A 29 11.13 -6.14 -4.20
C ARG A 29 10.95 -4.64 -4.38
N ARG A 30 10.12 -4.24 -5.35
CA ARG A 30 9.62 -2.87 -5.42
C ARG A 30 8.40 -2.80 -4.51
N ASN A 31 8.50 -2.07 -3.40
CA ASN A 31 7.34 -1.75 -2.59
C ASN A 31 6.57 -0.63 -3.32
N PRO A 32 5.30 -0.85 -3.71
CA PRO A 32 4.48 0.23 -4.25
C PRO A 32 4.35 1.32 -3.18
N HIS A 33 4.35 2.58 -3.61
CA HIS A 33 4.01 3.67 -2.71
C HIS A 33 2.52 3.55 -2.36
N GLN A 34 2.17 3.88 -1.12
CA GLN A 34 0.83 3.79 -0.58
C GLN A 34 0.52 5.07 0.18
N GLU A 35 -0.70 5.57 0.03
CA GLU A 35 -1.22 6.76 0.71
C GLU A 35 -2.64 6.49 1.18
N ASP A 36 -2.93 6.79 2.45
CA ASP A 36 -4.26 6.64 3.02
C ASP A 36 -5.22 7.78 2.62
N PHE A 37 -6.53 7.61 2.78
CA PHE A 37 -7.48 8.64 2.31
C PHE A 37 -7.42 9.94 3.12
N CYS A 38 -6.98 9.91 4.38
CA CYS A 38 -6.74 11.15 5.11
C CYS A 38 -5.60 11.94 4.47
N GLN A 39 -4.49 11.28 4.13
CA GLN A 39 -3.37 11.91 3.43
C GLN A 39 -3.77 12.43 2.06
N ALA A 40 -4.45 11.60 1.25
CA ALA A 40 -4.83 11.96 -0.11
C ALA A 40 -5.82 13.14 -0.18
N LEU A 41 -6.68 13.28 0.83
CA LEU A 41 -7.62 14.40 0.97
C LEU A 41 -7.06 15.58 1.78
N GLY A 42 -5.84 15.46 2.35
CA GLY A 42 -5.20 16.52 3.12
C GLY A 42 -5.68 16.69 4.57
N TYR A 43 -6.33 15.68 5.15
CA TYR A 43 -6.74 15.69 6.55
C TYR A 43 -5.58 15.31 7.49
N PRO A 44 -5.44 15.98 8.65
CA PRO A 44 -4.51 15.55 9.68
C PRO A 44 -4.94 14.20 10.25
N SER A 45 -3.98 13.40 10.73
CA SER A 45 -4.26 12.08 11.29
C SER A 45 -5.19 12.09 12.51
N SER A 46 -5.31 13.22 13.21
CA SER A 46 -6.21 13.41 14.35
C SER A 46 -7.67 13.58 13.96
N ARG A 47 -7.99 13.68 12.66
CA ARG A 47 -9.35 13.75 12.11
C ARG A 47 -9.58 12.57 11.17
N LYS A 48 -9.36 11.36 11.69
CA LYS A 48 -9.51 10.14 10.89
C LYS A 48 -10.97 9.72 10.78
N TYR A 49 -11.80 10.02 11.79
CA TYR A 49 -13.23 9.74 11.78
C TYR A 49 -14.04 10.92 11.23
N GLN A 50 -15.11 10.64 10.50
CA GLN A 50 -16.01 11.67 9.98
C GLN A 50 -16.64 12.51 11.12
N GLN A 51 -16.95 11.89 12.26
CA GLN A 51 -17.52 12.57 13.43
C GLN A 51 -16.57 13.64 14.03
N GLU A 52 -15.27 13.49 13.81
CA GLU A 52 -14.24 14.46 14.22
C GLU A 52 -13.96 15.53 13.15
N GLY A 53 -14.78 15.59 12.10
CA GLY A 53 -14.55 16.43 10.93
C GLY A 53 -13.48 15.87 9.99
N GLY A 54 -13.31 14.55 9.98
CA GLY A 54 -12.49 13.83 9.00
C GLY A 54 -13.18 13.60 7.65
N PRO A 55 -12.58 12.80 6.76
CA PRO A 55 -13.13 12.48 5.44
C PRO A 55 -14.55 11.93 5.50
N SER A 56 -15.46 12.51 4.72
CA SER A 56 -16.80 11.95 4.49
C SER A 56 -16.79 10.90 3.37
N LEU A 57 -17.77 10.00 3.39
CA LEU A 57 -17.94 9.04 2.28
C LEU A 57 -18.08 9.73 0.92
N ARG A 58 -18.76 10.88 0.87
CA ARG A 58 -18.91 11.68 -0.36
C ARG A 58 -17.54 12.06 -0.93
N GLU A 59 -16.69 12.67 -0.11
CA GLU A 59 -15.35 13.12 -0.52
C GLU A 59 -14.50 11.93 -0.95
N CYS A 60 -14.58 10.80 -0.25
CA CYS A 60 -13.92 9.57 -0.65
C CYS A 60 -14.35 9.08 -2.04
N PHE A 61 -15.67 9.05 -2.33
CA PHE A 61 -16.17 8.64 -3.64
C PHE A 61 -15.83 9.64 -4.75
N GLU A 62 -15.87 10.94 -4.47
CA GLU A 62 -15.48 12.00 -5.41
C GLU A 62 -13.99 11.92 -5.74
N MET A 63 -13.12 11.77 -4.73
CA MET A 63 -11.70 11.54 -4.93
C MET A 63 -11.42 10.29 -5.78
N ILE A 64 -12.10 9.16 -5.53
CA ILE A 64 -11.92 7.96 -6.36
C ILE A 64 -12.34 8.22 -7.81
N ARG A 65 -13.44 8.96 -8.05
CA ARG A 65 -13.89 9.33 -9.40
C ARG A 65 -12.84 10.12 -10.15
N ASP A 66 -12.25 11.10 -9.49
CA ASP A 66 -11.38 12.08 -10.13
C ASP A 66 -9.94 11.58 -10.29
N TRP A 67 -9.49 10.73 -9.35
CA TRP A 67 -8.06 10.44 -9.18
C TRP A 67 -7.67 8.99 -9.49
N SER A 68 -8.60 8.04 -9.41
CA SER A 68 -8.31 6.64 -9.78
C SER A 68 -8.03 6.52 -11.27
N THR A 69 -7.09 5.65 -11.61
CA THR A 69 -6.85 5.25 -13.01
C THR A 69 -7.90 4.28 -13.56
N THR A 70 -8.77 3.72 -12.72
CA THR A 70 -9.94 2.95 -13.17
C THR A 70 -11.12 3.16 -12.22
N PRO A 71 -11.76 4.35 -12.28
CA PRO A 71 -12.73 4.78 -11.28
C PRO A 71 -13.88 3.81 -11.07
N VAL A 72 -14.46 3.25 -12.15
CA VAL A 72 -15.61 2.34 -12.05
C VAL A 72 -15.32 1.12 -11.16
N LEU A 73 -14.13 0.52 -11.33
CA LEU A 73 -13.74 -0.65 -10.53
C LEU A 73 -13.45 -0.29 -9.09
N ASP A 74 -12.85 0.87 -8.84
CA ASP A 74 -12.45 1.29 -7.50
C ASP A 74 -13.63 1.88 -6.70
N ILE A 75 -14.59 2.53 -7.36
CA ILE A 75 -15.88 2.92 -6.77
C ILE A 75 -16.64 1.67 -6.31
N ARG A 76 -16.67 0.62 -7.15
CA ARG A 76 -17.29 -0.65 -6.77
C ARG A 76 -16.59 -1.26 -5.54
N ARG A 77 -15.26 -1.25 -5.49
CA ARG A 77 -14.49 -1.71 -4.31
C ARG A 77 -14.78 -0.89 -3.06
N MET A 78 -14.88 0.43 -3.18
CA MET A 78 -15.24 1.30 -2.06
C MET A 78 -16.66 1.01 -1.57
N LEU A 79 -17.61 0.79 -2.49
CA LEU A 79 -18.97 0.39 -2.13
C LEU A 79 -18.99 -0.96 -1.40
N ASP A 80 -18.27 -1.96 -1.93
CA ASP A 80 -18.12 -3.26 -1.28
C ASP A 80 -17.55 -3.10 0.14
N ALA A 81 -16.58 -2.20 0.34
CA ALA A 81 -15.97 -1.92 1.64
C ALA A 81 -16.95 -1.30 2.64
N VAL A 82 -17.75 -0.31 2.20
CA VAL A 82 -18.77 0.34 3.03
C VAL A 82 -19.86 -0.66 3.42
N ILE A 83 -20.33 -1.46 2.46
CA ILE A 83 -21.33 -2.51 2.73
C ILE A 83 -20.77 -3.53 3.71
N PHE A 84 -19.53 -3.97 3.51
CA PHE A 84 -18.87 -4.93 4.40
C PHE A 84 -18.77 -4.38 5.83
N ALA A 85 -18.27 -3.15 5.99
CA ALA A 85 -18.18 -2.50 7.29
C ALA A 85 -19.55 -2.39 7.97
N ALA A 86 -20.60 -2.06 7.24
CA ALA A 86 -21.96 -2.01 7.80
C ALA A 86 -22.47 -3.40 8.23
N VAL A 87 -22.28 -4.43 7.41
CA VAL A 87 -22.78 -5.79 7.68
C VAL A 87 -22.03 -6.44 8.85
N THR A 88 -20.73 -6.20 8.99
CA THR A 88 -19.94 -6.68 10.13
C THR A 88 -20.04 -5.75 11.34
N GLY A 89 -20.77 -4.64 11.22
CA GLY A 89 -20.87 -3.59 12.23
C GLY A 89 -19.52 -3.05 12.67
N ASN A 90 -18.58 -2.83 11.73
CA ASN A 90 -17.26 -2.28 11.99
C ASN A 90 -17.34 -0.78 12.30
N ALA A 91 -17.46 -0.44 13.58
CA ALA A 91 -17.51 0.94 14.07
C ALA A 91 -16.14 1.67 14.04
N ASP A 92 -15.06 0.97 13.69
CA ASP A 92 -13.72 1.57 13.54
C ASP A 92 -13.36 1.86 12.06
N ALA A 93 -14.31 1.71 11.14
CA ALA A 93 -14.10 2.00 9.73
C ALA A 93 -13.91 3.51 9.51
N HIS A 94 -12.67 3.94 9.27
CA HIS A 94 -12.31 5.36 9.14
C HIS A 94 -11.38 5.64 7.96
N GLY A 95 -11.13 6.92 7.63
CA GLY A 95 -10.41 7.33 6.42
C GLY A 95 -9.03 6.68 6.25
N LYS A 96 -8.30 6.40 7.33
CA LYS A 96 -6.99 5.75 7.27
C LYS A 96 -7.01 4.26 6.91
N ASN A 97 -8.19 3.61 6.90
CA ASN A 97 -8.34 2.17 6.57
C ASN A 97 -8.54 1.94 5.07
N HIS A 98 -8.52 3.01 4.29
CA HIS A 98 -8.55 2.99 2.84
C HIS A 98 -7.33 3.72 2.30
N SER A 99 -6.76 3.20 1.22
CA SER A 99 -5.56 3.75 0.60
C SER A 99 -5.59 3.65 -0.91
N PHE A 100 -4.81 4.50 -1.56
CA PHE A 100 -4.34 4.27 -2.93
C PHE A 100 -2.98 3.58 -2.93
N LEU A 101 -2.80 2.66 -3.88
CA LEU A 101 -1.51 2.14 -4.28
C LEU A 101 -1.06 2.79 -5.57
N TYR A 102 0.20 3.19 -5.58
CA TYR A 102 0.88 3.82 -6.69
C TYR A 102 1.88 2.85 -7.28
N ALA A 103 1.62 2.43 -8.51
CA ALA A 103 2.51 1.54 -9.25
C ALA A 103 2.64 2.02 -10.69
N ARG A 104 3.88 2.38 -11.07
CA ARG A 104 4.18 2.96 -12.40
C ARG A 104 3.29 4.20 -12.63
N ASN A 105 2.38 4.13 -13.61
CA ASN A 105 1.44 5.20 -13.95
C ASN A 105 0.00 4.87 -13.49
N THR A 106 -0.15 3.91 -12.58
CA THR A 106 -1.45 3.49 -12.04
C THR A 106 -1.63 3.97 -10.60
N ARG A 107 -2.84 4.46 -10.33
CA ARG A 107 -3.35 4.85 -9.01
C ARG A 107 -4.62 4.05 -8.81
N ARG A 108 -4.59 3.07 -7.92
CA ARG A 108 -5.69 2.12 -7.72
C ARG A 108 -5.95 1.96 -6.24
N MET A 109 -7.20 1.74 -5.85
CA MET A 109 -7.53 1.45 -4.46
C MET A 109 -6.76 0.20 -4.00
N ALA A 110 -6.16 0.27 -2.82
CA ALA A 110 -5.48 -0.84 -2.16
C ALA A 110 -6.48 -1.97 -1.83
N PRO A 111 -6.02 -3.22 -1.67
CA PRO A 111 -6.81 -4.23 -0.98
C PRO A 111 -7.26 -3.73 0.40
N LEU A 112 -8.44 -4.15 0.86
CA LEU A 112 -8.91 -3.78 2.19
C LEU A 112 -7.99 -4.37 3.26
N TYR A 113 -7.75 -3.57 4.29
CA TYR A 113 -7.00 -3.95 5.48
C TYR A 113 -7.74 -3.39 6.70
N ASP A 114 -7.34 -3.84 7.88
CA ASP A 114 -7.87 -3.36 9.16
C ASP A 114 -9.41 -3.41 9.22
N GLN A 115 -9.94 -4.59 8.87
CA GLN A 115 -11.35 -4.91 8.92
C GLN A 115 -11.62 -5.73 10.18
N VAL A 116 -12.51 -5.24 11.04
CA VAL A 116 -12.81 -5.84 12.34
C VAL A 116 -14.31 -5.89 12.55
N CYS A 117 -14.81 -6.96 13.15
CA CYS A 117 -16.20 -7.06 13.61
C CYS A 117 -16.29 -6.51 15.04
N THR A 118 -16.49 -5.19 15.20
CA THR A 118 -16.52 -4.58 16.54
C THR A 118 -17.73 -5.02 17.35
N LEU A 119 -18.79 -5.53 16.71
CA LEU A 119 -19.93 -6.17 17.38
C LEU A 119 -19.55 -7.37 18.26
N ALA A 120 -18.38 -7.99 18.02
CA ALA A 120 -17.89 -9.07 18.87
C ALA A 120 -17.47 -8.60 20.28
N TRP A 121 -17.34 -7.30 20.51
CA TRP A 121 -16.99 -6.68 21.79
C TRP A 121 -18.13 -5.75 22.27
N PRO A 122 -19.03 -6.24 23.15
CA PRO A 122 -20.20 -5.49 23.60
C PRO A 122 -19.91 -4.16 24.31
N GLU A 123 -18.70 -4.00 24.83
CA GLU A 123 -18.22 -2.79 25.50
C GLU A 123 -17.83 -1.66 24.55
N LEU A 124 -17.68 -1.94 23.25
CA LEU A 124 -17.29 -0.95 22.24
C LEU A 124 -18.51 -0.20 21.68
N SER A 125 -18.24 0.98 21.12
CA SER A 125 -19.24 1.75 20.39
C SER A 125 -19.80 0.95 19.20
N THR A 126 -21.09 1.07 18.99
CA THR A 126 -21.81 0.51 17.82
C THR A 126 -22.17 1.58 16.79
N THR A 127 -21.79 2.83 17.03
CA THR A 127 -22.01 3.94 16.11
C THR A 127 -21.04 3.84 14.94
N LEU A 128 -21.59 3.75 13.72
CA LEU A 128 -20.86 3.80 12.45
C LEU A 128 -20.57 5.25 12.02
#